data_AF-A0A7S0JBP2-F1
#
_entry.id   AF-A0A7S0JBP2-F1
#
_cell.length_a   1.000
_cell.length_b   1.000
_cell.length_c   1.000
_cell.angle_alpha   90.00
_cell.angle_beta   90.00
_cell.angle_gamma   90.00
#
_symmetry.space_group_name_H-M   'P 1'
#
loop_
_entity.id
_entity.type
_entity.pdbx_description
1 polymer ?
#
loop_
_entity_poly.entity_id
_entity_poly.type
_entity_poly.pdbx_seq_one_letter_code
_entity_poly.pdbx_strand_id
1 'polypeptide(L)'
;DVITVEPMADNRALMEASLCLNPQLRPRVTVVPVALGAPDETQTECWVDDAGISAKGLVNVGNGLMECAVGPRRRDAEVRRTAETRVRVRTLDDVLRELSPRSVDVVKLDVEGKECSVMAGGPSLLNKFAPRFVYWEATDERSDACMRKELGEVAGHRYRVSEKSTAECNLIATWDMSAADEAAATQVHSEVDAAVKLAPAAEAEAYRVAELSQRAEALATQSPTLYTLSLAAKIALACRQYEKAARLNEGVLNLLASSSTSKPADIARCIAQLAVCYIALERTFLLDLLLGQLPDNQQILAVPFEDGEMAVATTLDVKRLRADLVPGDLRRAFALDKGDRCSSHSSSARHGGAESSARHSWLSEA
;
A
#
# COMPACT_ATOMS: atom_id res chain seq x y z
N ASP A 1 -7.32 -19.75 4.08
CA ASP A 1 -7.94 -18.64 4.83
C ASP A 1 -6.91 -18.04 5.77
N VAL A 2 -7.17 -16.86 6.31
CA VAL A 2 -6.27 -16.12 7.18
C VAL A 2 -7.09 -15.61 8.37
N ILE A 3 -6.57 -15.86 9.56
CA ILE A 3 -7.06 -15.27 10.80
C ILE A 3 -6.02 -14.24 11.20
N THR A 4 -6.41 -12.97 11.28
CA THR A 4 -5.57 -11.90 11.79
C THR A 4 -6.17 -11.38 13.09
N VAL A 5 -5.33 -11.16 14.10
CA VAL A 5 -5.75 -10.68 15.42
C VAL A 5 -5.06 -9.35 15.68
N GLU A 6 -5.83 -8.27 15.74
CA GLU A 6 -5.29 -6.90 15.79
C GLU A 6 -6.10 -6.03 16.77
N PRO A 7 -5.53 -5.66 17.93
CA PRO A 7 -6.22 -4.86 18.93
C PRO A 7 -6.37 -3.37 18.60
N MET A 8 -5.52 -2.78 17.76
CA MET A 8 -5.56 -1.34 17.42
C MET A 8 -6.62 -1.03 16.39
N ALA A 9 -7.47 -0.03 16.67
CA ALA A 9 -8.53 0.37 15.77
C ALA A 9 -8.01 0.91 14.43
N ASP A 10 -6.91 1.68 14.45
CA ASP A 10 -6.32 2.28 13.26
C ASP A 10 -5.71 1.21 12.34
N ASN A 11 -4.95 0.26 12.89
CA ASN A 11 -4.42 -0.87 12.12
C ASN A 11 -5.56 -1.71 11.50
N ARG A 12 -6.66 -1.94 12.23
CA ARG A 12 -7.83 -2.60 11.66
C ARG A 12 -8.48 -1.80 10.53
N ALA A 13 -8.58 -0.48 10.66
CA ALA A 13 -9.12 0.37 9.60
C ALA A 13 -8.26 0.28 8.34
N LEU A 14 -6.93 0.23 8.48
CA LEU A 14 -6.01 0.04 7.37
C LEU A 14 -6.11 -1.36 6.73
N MET A 15 -6.29 -2.41 7.53
CA MET A 15 -6.59 -3.76 7.01
C MET A 15 -7.92 -3.80 6.26
N GLU A 16 -8.98 -3.19 6.79
CA GLU A 16 -10.28 -3.11 6.13
C GLU A 16 -10.20 -2.34 4.80
N ALA A 17 -9.48 -1.22 4.77
CA ALA A 17 -9.19 -0.50 3.53
C ALA A 17 -8.43 -1.37 2.52
N SER A 18 -7.43 -2.14 2.99
CA SER A 18 -6.65 -3.05 2.13
C SER A 18 -7.52 -4.17 1.57
N LEU A 19 -8.44 -4.73 2.36
CA LEU A 19 -9.40 -5.74 1.90
C LEU A 19 -10.46 -5.16 0.95
N CYS A 20 -10.81 -3.87 1.09
CA CYS A 20 -11.69 -3.18 0.15
C CYS A 20 -11.05 -3.06 -1.24
N LEU A 21 -9.73 -2.83 -1.30
CA LEU A 21 -8.97 -2.81 -2.55
C LEU A 21 -8.73 -4.21 -3.13
N ASN A 22 -8.92 -5.26 -2.32
CA ASN A 22 -8.69 -6.65 -2.69
C ASN A 22 -9.92 -7.52 -2.38
N PRO A 23 -11.06 -7.30 -3.05
CA PRO A 23 -12.34 -7.94 -2.72
C PRO A 23 -12.29 -9.48 -2.81
N GLN A 24 -11.42 -10.04 -3.65
CA GLN A 24 -11.18 -11.48 -3.75
C GLN A 24 -10.57 -12.10 -2.49
N LEU A 25 -9.88 -11.30 -1.66
CA LEU A 25 -9.30 -11.75 -0.38
C LEU A 25 -10.28 -11.61 0.78
N ARG A 26 -11.24 -10.69 0.69
CA ARG A 26 -12.22 -10.42 1.76
C ARG A 26 -12.88 -11.68 2.34
N PRO A 27 -13.40 -12.65 1.56
CA PRO A 27 -14.03 -13.84 2.15
C PRO A 27 -13.03 -14.81 2.80
N ARG A 28 -11.73 -14.60 2.60
CA ARG A 28 -10.65 -15.46 3.12
C ARG A 28 -9.96 -14.89 4.35
N VAL A 29 -10.25 -13.66 4.75
CA VAL A 29 -9.57 -12.97 5.86
C VAL A 29 -10.58 -12.65 6.96
N THR A 30 -10.36 -13.20 8.15
CA THR A 30 -11.13 -12.88 9.36
C THR A 30 -10.27 -12.01 10.28
N VAL A 31 -10.74 -10.79 10.56
CA VAL A 31 -10.10 -9.85 11.49
C VAL A 31 -10.73 -9.99 12.88
N VAL A 32 -9.95 -10.34 13.89
CA VAL A 32 -10.40 -10.48 15.28
C VAL A 32 -9.93 -9.25 16.08
N PRO A 33 -10.84 -8.38 16.55
CA PRO A 33 -10.50 -7.10 17.16
C PRO A 33 -10.20 -7.24 18.67
N VAL A 34 -9.21 -8.05 19.01
CA VAL A 34 -8.79 -8.32 20.39
C VAL A 34 -7.28 -8.32 20.48
N ALA A 35 -6.75 -8.15 21.69
CA ALA A 35 -5.36 -8.49 21.97
C ALA A 35 -5.28 -9.97 22.37
N LEU A 36 -4.15 -10.58 22.06
CA LEU A 36 -3.81 -11.92 22.55
C LEU A 36 -2.91 -11.81 23.78
N GLY A 37 -3.13 -12.69 24.75
CA GLY A 37 -2.34 -12.72 25.97
C GLY A 37 -2.46 -14.05 26.70
N ALA A 38 -1.76 -14.12 27.82
CA ALA A 38 -1.77 -15.27 28.72
C ALA A 38 -3.12 -15.40 29.44
N PRO A 39 -3.46 -16.59 29.97
CA PRO A 39 -4.75 -16.80 30.63
C PRO A 39 -5.06 -15.82 31.77
N ASP A 40 -4.06 -15.46 32.57
CA ASP A 40 -4.17 -14.50 33.68
C ASP A 40 -4.34 -13.04 33.21
N GLU A 41 -3.88 -12.71 32.00
CA GLU A 41 -4.09 -11.38 31.40
C GLU A 41 -5.55 -11.18 30.92
N THR A 42 -6.34 -12.25 30.68
CA THR A 42 -7.73 -12.14 30.19
C THR A 42 -8.70 -11.46 31.15
N GLN A 43 -8.37 -11.43 32.44
CA GLN A 43 -9.17 -10.79 33.49
C GLN A 43 -8.65 -9.41 33.86
N THR A 44 -7.57 -8.95 33.21
CA THR A 44 -6.91 -7.69 33.50
C THR A 44 -7.34 -6.63 32.49
N GLU A 45 -7.44 -5.38 32.93
CA GLU A 45 -7.60 -4.27 31.99
C GLU A 45 -6.27 -4.03 31.27
N CYS A 46 -6.33 -4.02 29.94
CA CYS A 46 -5.17 -3.75 29.11
C CYS A 46 -5.47 -2.62 28.14
N TRP A 47 -4.41 -1.91 27.79
CA TRP A 47 -4.42 -0.79 26.87
C TRP A 47 -3.35 -1.02 25.83
N VAL A 48 -3.66 -0.59 24.61
CA VAL A 48 -2.68 -0.51 23.53
C VAL A 48 -2.51 0.94 23.16
N ASP A 49 -1.25 1.34 23.09
CA ASP A 49 -0.82 2.66 22.64
C ASP A 49 0.03 2.50 21.38
N ASP A 50 -0.03 3.47 20.48
CA ASP A 50 0.99 3.62 19.45
C ASP A 50 2.35 3.86 20.15
N ALA A 51 3.36 3.07 19.79
CA ALA A 51 4.73 3.20 20.28
C ALA A 51 5.29 4.63 20.14
N GLY A 52 4.67 5.45 19.28
CA GLY A 52 4.85 6.88 19.23
C GLY A 52 6.24 7.27 18.75
N ILE A 53 6.67 8.47 19.14
CA ILE A 53 8.00 8.98 18.81
C ILE A 53 8.99 8.44 19.84
N SER A 54 9.88 7.54 19.43
CA SER A 54 11.00 7.11 20.26
C SER A 54 11.83 8.30 20.74
N ALA A 55 12.60 8.14 21.82
CA ALA A 55 13.52 9.19 22.30
C ALA A 55 14.53 9.67 21.23
N LYS A 56 14.73 8.89 20.15
CA LYS A 56 15.57 9.24 19.00
C LYS A 56 14.83 9.97 17.88
N GLY A 57 13.56 10.32 18.07
CA GLY A 57 12.75 11.01 17.06
C GLY A 57 12.20 10.11 15.95
N LEU A 58 12.47 8.79 15.99
CA LEU A 58 11.88 7.83 15.06
C LEU A 58 10.45 7.54 15.49
N VAL A 59 9.49 7.74 14.59
CA VAL A 59 8.08 7.40 14.80
C VAL A 59 7.85 6.04 14.18
N ASN A 60 7.52 5.03 15.00
CA ASN A 60 7.11 3.73 14.48
C ASN A 60 5.58 3.61 14.57
N VAL A 61 4.90 4.46 13.79
CA VAL A 61 3.43 4.47 13.73
C VAL A 61 2.96 3.11 13.26
N GLY A 62 2.08 2.50 14.05
CA GLY A 62 1.52 1.16 13.78
C GLY A 62 2.03 0.07 14.71
N ASN A 63 3.11 0.30 15.45
CA ASN A 63 3.56 -0.63 16.50
C ASN A 63 2.73 -0.42 17.77
N GLY A 64 1.96 -1.45 18.15
CA GLY A 64 1.11 -1.41 19.32
C GLY A 64 1.83 -1.87 20.58
N LEU A 65 2.14 -0.94 21.49
CA LEU A 65 2.64 -1.29 22.82
C LEU A 65 1.46 -1.62 23.73
N MET A 66 1.33 -2.89 24.08
CA MET A 66 0.32 -3.35 25.02
C MET A 66 0.84 -3.35 26.47
N GLU A 67 0.09 -2.72 27.36
CA GLU A 67 0.31 -2.86 28.81
C GLU A 67 -0.96 -3.34 29.50
N CYS A 68 -0.79 -4.34 30.35
CA CYS A 68 -1.81 -4.85 31.25
C CYS A 68 -1.40 -4.50 32.67
N ALA A 69 -2.26 -3.82 33.43
CA ALA A 69 -1.92 -3.37 34.77
C ALA A 69 -2.93 -3.87 35.81
N VAL A 70 -2.42 -4.45 36.89
CA VAL A 70 -3.16 -4.61 38.14
C VAL A 70 -2.92 -3.34 38.98
N GLY A 71 -3.58 -2.23 38.62
CA GLY A 71 -3.47 -0.95 39.33
C GLY A 71 -3.24 0.27 38.43
N PRO A 72 -3.09 1.48 39.02
CA PRO A 72 -2.92 2.70 38.25
C PRO A 72 -1.61 2.65 37.44
N ARG A 73 -1.74 2.85 36.12
CA ARG A 73 -0.65 2.82 35.14
C ARG A 73 0.49 3.76 35.54
N ARG A 74 1.75 3.31 35.45
CA ARG A 74 2.91 4.21 35.50
C ARG A 74 2.94 4.98 34.18
N ARG A 75 2.41 6.20 34.19
CA ARG A 75 2.66 7.14 33.10
C ARG A 75 4.10 7.62 33.25
N ASP A 76 5.01 6.97 32.53
CA ASP A 76 6.35 7.54 32.34
C ASP A 76 6.14 8.87 31.61
N ALA A 77 6.47 9.97 32.30
CA ALA A 77 6.18 11.33 31.86
C ALA A 77 6.87 11.70 30.52
N GLU A 78 7.77 10.85 30.03
CA GLU A 78 8.63 11.08 28.87
C GLU A 78 8.02 10.60 27.55
N VAL A 79 7.11 9.62 27.57
CA VAL A 79 6.49 9.09 26.34
C VAL A 79 5.14 9.77 26.10
N ARG A 80 5.10 10.68 25.13
CA ARG A 80 3.84 11.27 24.64
C ARG A 80 3.06 10.22 23.86
N ARG A 81 2.18 9.51 24.54
CA ARG A 81 1.22 8.57 23.94
C ARG A 81 0.10 9.37 23.26
N THR A 82 -0.10 9.14 21.98
CA THR A 82 -0.98 9.96 21.12
C THR A 82 -2.43 9.47 21.10
N ALA A 83 -2.68 8.19 21.39
CA ALA A 83 -4.02 7.64 21.53
C ALA A 83 -3.98 6.33 22.36
N GLU A 84 -4.50 6.38 23.58
CA GLU A 84 -4.64 5.21 24.44
C GLU A 84 -5.99 4.54 24.19
N THR A 85 -5.96 3.27 23.76
CA THR A 85 -7.17 2.49 23.51
C THR A 85 -7.24 1.33 24.48
N ARG A 86 -8.31 1.26 25.27
CA ARG A 86 -8.63 0.08 26.08
C ARG A 86 -8.99 -1.08 25.16
N VAL A 87 -8.37 -2.24 25.38
CA VAL A 87 -8.56 -3.41 24.52
C VAL A 87 -9.04 -4.61 25.33
N ARG A 88 -9.82 -5.47 24.69
CA ARG A 88 -10.19 -6.77 25.25
C ARG A 88 -9.06 -7.75 24.98
N VAL A 89 -8.60 -8.46 26.02
CA VAL A 89 -7.64 -9.56 25.88
C VAL A 89 -8.37 -10.90 25.82
N ARG A 90 -7.87 -11.80 24.97
CA ARG A 90 -8.28 -13.20 24.89
C ARG A 90 -7.06 -14.09 24.77
N THR A 91 -7.23 -15.36 25.13
CA THR A 91 -6.22 -16.37 24.82
C THR A 91 -6.27 -16.74 23.33
N LEU A 92 -5.15 -17.17 22.75
CA LEU A 92 -5.13 -17.69 21.38
C LEU A 92 -6.04 -18.93 21.24
N ASP A 93 -6.07 -19.80 22.24
CA ASP A 93 -6.96 -20.97 22.27
C ASP A 93 -8.45 -20.59 22.26
N ASP A 94 -8.85 -19.51 22.93
CA ASP A 94 -10.23 -19.02 22.84
C ASP A 94 -10.59 -18.58 21.43
N VAL A 95 -9.67 -17.89 20.74
CA VAL A 95 -9.87 -17.43 19.36
C VAL A 95 -9.93 -18.61 18.40
N LEU A 96 -8.97 -19.54 18.50
CA LEU A 96 -8.93 -20.75 17.65
C LEU A 96 -10.13 -21.66 17.91
N ARG A 97 -10.63 -21.76 19.14
CA ARG A 97 -11.85 -22.51 19.46
C ARG A 97 -13.09 -21.87 18.86
N GLU A 98 -13.24 -20.55 18.97
CA GLU A 98 -14.39 -19.84 18.39
C GLU A 98 -14.42 -19.96 16.87
N LEU A 99 -13.29 -19.72 16.20
CA LEU A 99 -13.21 -19.76 14.75
C LEU A 99 -13.14 -21.19 14.19
N SER A 100 -12.75 -22.15 15.02
CA SER A 100 -12.67 -23.58 14.69
C SER A 100 -12.02 -23.86 13.31
N PRO A 101 -10.81 -23.31 13.03
CA PRO A 101 -10.15 -23.56 11.76
C PRO A 101 -9.86 -25.06 11.61
N ARG A 102 -9.87 -25.55 10.37
CA ARG A 102 -9.58 -26.96 10.07
C ARG A 102 -8.11 -27.30 10.31
N SER A 103 -7.22 -26.38 9.96
CA SER A 103 -5.76 -26.47 10.11
C SER A 103 -5.20 -25.08 10.39
N VAL A 104 -3.99 -25.02 10.97
CA VAL A 104 -3.16 -23.82 11.01
C VAL A 104 -1.81 -24.21 10.46
N ASP A 105 -1.49 -23.77 9.25
CA ASP A 105 -0.27 -24.19 8.54
C ASP A 105 0.92 -23.27 8.83
N VAL A 106 0.64 -21.98 9.04
CA VAL A 106 1.63 -20.91 9.22
C VAL A 106 1.15 -19.98 10.33
N VAL A 107 2.08 -19.54 11.17
CA VAL A 107 1.85 -18.55 12.22
C VAL A 107 2.91 -17.46 12.11
N LYS A 108 2.47 -16.20 12.16
CA LYS A 108 3.34 -15.04 12.35
C LYS A 108 2.94 -14.35 13.66
N LEU A 109 3.90 -14.11 14.54
CA LEU A 109 3.73 -13.36 15.79
C LEU A 109 4.62 -12.12 15.74
N ASP A 110 3.98 -10.96 15.75
CA ASP A 110 4.64 -9.66 15.66
C ASP A 110 3.89 -8.76 16.63
N VAL A 111 4.17 -8.94 17.93
CA VAL A 111 3.35 -8.42 19.03
C VAL A 111 4.21 -7.68 20.06
N GLU A 112 5.32 -7.09 19.59
CA GLU A 112 6.17 -6.17 20.33
C GLU A 112 6.63 -6.73 21.69
N GLY A 113 7.12 -7.97 21.72
CA GLY A 113 7.65 -8.62 22.93
C GLY A 113 6.61 -9.39 23.75
N LYS A 114 5.37 -9.51 23.26
CA LYS A 114 4.30 -10.30 23.88
C LYS A 114 4.16 -11.72 23.32
N GLU A 115 5.09 -12.17 22.48
CA GLU A 115 5.02 -13.45 21.78
C GLU A 115 4.85 -14.62 22.76
N CYS A 116 5.63 -14.60 23.85
CA CYS A 116 5.55 -15.57 24.95
C CYS A 116 4.16 -15.63 25.59
N SER A 117 3.55 -14.47 25.89
CA SER A 117 2.22 -14.42 26.52
C SER A 117 1.14 -14.96 25.58
N VAL A 118 1.25 -14.65 24.27
CA VAL A 118 0.37 -15.22 23.24
C VAL A 118 0.49 -16.75 23.20
N MET A 119 1.71 -17.29 23.24
CA MET A 119 1.94 -18.73 23.23
C MET A 119 1.45 -19.42 24.50
N ALA A 120 1.62 -18.81 25.68
CA ALA A 120 1.09 -19.33 26.94
C ALA A 120 -0.46 -19.41 26.94
N GLY A 121 -1.12 -18.50 26.21
CA GLY A 121 -2.57 -18.56 25.95
C GLY A 121 -2.96 -19.47 24.79
N GLY A 122 -2.01 -20.13 24.13
CA GLY A 122 -2.25 -20.85 22.87
C GLY A 122 -1.68 -22.27 22.79
N PRO A 123 -1.65 -23.10 23.85
CA PRO A 123 -1.00 -24.41 23.79
C PRO A 123 -1.63 -25.35 22.75
N SER A 124 -2.90 -25.15 22.36
CA SER A 124 -3.50 -25.96 21.29
C SER A 124 -2.85 -25.70 19.93
N LEU A 125 -2.23 -24.54 19.72
CA LEU A 125 -1.51 -24.23 18.49
C LEU A 125 -0.45 -25.30 18.18
N LEU A 126 0.41 -25.60 19.15
CA LEU A 126 1.49 -26.59 18.98
C LEU A 126 1.00 -28.04 19.18
N ASN A 127 0.05 -28.26 20.10
CA ASN A 127 -0.38 -29.61 20.46
C ASN A 127 -1.41 -30.22 19.51
N LYS A 128 -2.31 -29.39 18.95
CA LYS A 128 -3.40 -29.83 18.07
C LYS A 128 -3.10 -29.50 16.62
N PHE A 129 -2.70 -28.27 16.32
CA PHE A 129 -2.57 -27.82 14.94
C PHE A 129 -1.18 -28.08 14.37
N ALA A 130 -0.12 -27.99 15.19
CA ALA A 130 1.26 -28.25 14.82
C ALA A 130 1.66 -27.53 13.50
N PRO A 131 1.58 -26.19 13.47
CA PRO A 131 1.88 -25.42 12.27
C PRO A 131 3.27 -25.76 11.73
N ARG A 132 3.40 -25.82 10.41
CA ARG A 132 4.67 -26.13 9.74
C ARG A 132 5.69 -25.02 9.99
N PHE A 133 5.20 -23.78 10.06
CA PHE A 133 6.01 -22.59 10.26
C PHE A 133 5.47 -21.74 11.41
N VAL A 134 6.35 -21.39 12.34
CA VAL A 134 6.09 -20.36 13.36
C VAL A 134 7.16 -19.30 13.21
N TYR A 135 6.76 -18.11 12.83
CA TYR A 135 7.61 -16.93 12.72
C TYR A 135 7.33 -16.01 13.90
N TRP A 136 8.37 -15.47 14.53
CA TRP A 136 8.21 -14.42 15.53
C TRP A 136 9.36 -13.43 15.55
N GLU A 137 9.07 -12.22 16.04
CA GLU A 137 10.07 -11.19 16.28
C GLU A 137 10.81 -11.48 17.60
N ALA A 138 12.12 -11.72 17.54
CA ALA A 138 12.96 -12.01 18.71
C ALA A 138 13.73 -10.75 19.14
N THR A 139 13.02 -9.62 19.26
CA THR A 139 13.60 -8.32 19.65
C THR A 139 14.04 -8.28 21.12
N ASP A 140 13.38 -9.03 21.99
CA ASP A 140 13.74 -9.17 23.41
C ASP A 140 14.25 -10.58 23.74
N GLU A 141 15.36 -10.67 24.50
CA GLU A 141 15.99 -11.94 24.88
C GLU A 141 15.07 -12.82 25.73
N ARG A 142 14.18 -12.24 26.54
CA ARG A 142 13.25 -13.02 27.37
C ARG A 142 12.13 -13.59 26.52
N SER A 143 11.61 -12.82 25.57
CA SER A 143 10.62 -13.32 24.61
C SER A 143 11.21 -14.47 23.79
N ASP A 144 12.43 -14.34 23.26
CA ASP A 144 13.12 -15.43 22.54
C ASP A 144 13.32 -16.68 23.41
N ALA A 145 13.89 -16.51 24.60
CA ALA A 145 14.13 -17.63 25.50
C ALA A 145 12.82 -18.37 25.87
N CYS A 146 11.73 -17.62 26.08
CA CYS A 146 10.42 -18.21 26.31
C CYS A 146 9.89 -18.93 25.07
N MET A 147 9.92 -18.32 23.89
CA MET A 147 9.46 -18.95 22.65
C MET A 147 10.20 -20.25 22.38
N ARG A 148 11.52 -20.28 22.57
CA ARG A 148 12.34 -21.50 22.47
C ARG A 148 11.93 -22.56 23.48
N LYS A 149 11.61 -22.15 24.71
CA LYS A 149 11.11 -23.04 25.75
C LYS A 149 9.75 -23.63 25.35
N GLU A 150 8.79 -22.82 24.92
CA GLU A 150 7.46 -23.30 24.50
C GLU A 150 7.57 -24.26 23.30
N LEU A 151 8.38 -23.92 22.29
CA LEU A 151 8.62 -24.77 21.12
C LEU A 151 9.39 -26.05 21.47
N GLY A 152 10.29 -26.01 22.45
CA GLY A 152 11.06 -27.18 22.91
C GLY A 152 10.27 -28.11 23.82
N GLU A 153 9.67 -27.57 24.87
CA GLU A 153 8.98 -28.32 25.93
C GLU A 153 7.59 -28.78 25.49
N VAL A 154 6.77 -27.88 24.90
CA VAL A 154 5.38 -28.21 24.56
C VAL A 154 5.30 -29.08 23.31
N ALA A 155 6.13 -28.79 22.30
CA ALA A 155 6.13 -29.61 21.09
C ALA A 155 7.00 -30.87 21.21
N GLY A 156 7.69 -31.11 22.33
CA GLY A 156 8.56 -32.26 22.52
C GLY A 156 9.74 -32.30 21.54
N HIS A 157 10.42 -31.16 21.36
CA HIS A 157 11.55 -30.97 20.44
C HIS A 157 11.25 -31.21 18.95
N ARG A 158 9.98 -31.17 18.55
CA ARG A 158 9.58 -31.30 17.14
C ARG A 158 9.77 -30.03 16.32
N TYR A 159 10.25 -28.94 16.90
CA TYR A 159 10.58 -27.73 16.13
C TYR A 159 12.08 -27.49 16.09
N ARG A 160 12.58 -27.16 14.90
CA ARG A 160 13.93 -26.63 14.70
C ARG A 160 13.84 -25.12 14.54
N VAL A 161 14.51 -24.38 15.41
CA VAL A 161 14.57 -22.92 15.37
C VAL A 161 15.77 -22.50 14.55
N SER A 162 15.57 -21.62 13.57
CA SER A 162 16.63 -21.05 12.75
C SER A 162 17.65 -20.28 13.59
N GLU A 163 18.81 -20.02 13.00
CA GLU A 163 19.69 -18.98 13.52
C GLU A 163 19.00 -17.61 13.37
N LYS A 164 19.32 -16.69 14.29
CA LYS A 164 18.77 -15.34 14.27
C LYS A 164 19.35 -14.58 13.09
N SER A 165 18.49 -14.04 12.22
CA SER A 165 18.96 -13.14 11.17
C SER A 165 19.45 -11.84 11.81
N THR A 166 20.57 -11.30 11.32
CA THR A 166 21.22 -10.12 11.92
C THR A 166 20.51 -8.81 11.60
N ALA A 167 19.60 -8.78 10.63
CA ALA A 167 18.98 -7.56 10.14
C ALA A 167 17.66 -7.21 10.83
N GLU A 168 16.84 -8.20 11.18
CA GLU A 168 15.46 -7.94 11.63
C GLU A 168 15.09 -8.69 12.92
N CYS A 169 16.05 -9.33 13.58
CA CYS A 169 15.83 -10.10 14.81
C CYS A 169 14.73 -11.17 14.71
N ASN A 170 14.31 -11.55 13.50
CA ASN A 170 13.25 -12.50 13.27
C ASN A 170 13.76 -13.94 13.35
N LEU A 171 12.93 -14.83 13.88
CA LEU A 171 13.20 -16.26 13.98
C LEU A 171 12.08 -17.07 13.36
N ILE A 172 12.46 -18.20 12.78
CA ILE A 172 11.55 -19.18 12.21
C ILE A 172 11.77 -20.51 12.91
N ALA A 173 10.69 -21.09 13.41
CA ALA A 173 10.65 -22.48 13.82
C ALA A 173 9.94 -23.30 12.74
N THR A 174 10.60 -24.36 12.30
CA THR A 174 10.05 -25.34 11.36
C THR A 174 9.73 -26.63 12.10
N TRP A 175 8.52 -27.15 11.90
CA TRP A 175 8.18 -28.48 12.43
C TRP A 175 9.05 -29.52 11.73
N ASP A 176 9.62 -30.48 12.49
CA ASP A 176 10.59 -31.52 12.11
C ASP A 176 10.24 -32.12 10.75
N MET A 177 10.72 -31.39 9.76
CA MET A 177 10.51 -31.59 8.35
C MET A 177 11.71 -32.43 7.91
N SER A 178 11.52 -33.29 6.92
CA SER A 178 12.67 -34.01 6.36
C SER A 178 13.75 -32.99 5.96
N ALA A 179 15.03 -33.35 6.00
CA ALA A 179 16.09 -32.40 5.60
C ALA A 179 15.86 -31.79 4.19
N ALA A 180 15.14 -32.50 3.32
CA ALA A 180 14.70 -32.01 2.02
C ALA A 180 13.63 -30.90 2.11
N ASP A 181 12.66 -31.06 3.01
CA ASP A 181 11.61 -30.09 3.28
C ASP A 181 12.18 -28.81 3.94
N GLU A 182 13.17 -28.96 4.84
CA GLU A 182 13.89 -27.83 5.47
C GLU A 182 14.70 -27.02 4.44
N ALA A 183 15.41 -27.70 3.54
CA ALA A 183 16.14 -27.06 2.44
C ALA A 183 15.18 -26.28 1.52
N ALA A 184 14.02 -26.85 1.20
CA ALA A 184 13.00 -26.18 0.39
C ALA A 184 12.43 -24.93 1.09
N ALA A 185 12.15 -24.99 2.40
CA ALA A 185 11.67 -23.83 3.16
C ALA A 185 12.70 -22.70 3.23
N THR A 186 13.96 -23.04 3.48
CA THR A 186 15.07 -22.08 3.52
C THR A 186 15.26 -21.40 2.17
N GLN A 187 15.17 -22.18 1.08
CA GLN A 187 15.22 -21.66 -0.27
C GLN A 187 14.08 -20.68 -0.55
N VAL A 188 12.82 -21.05 -0.25
CA VAL A 188 11.66 -20.16 -0.43
C VAL A 188 11.81 -18.87 0.38
N HIS A 189 12.29 -18.95 1.63
CA HIS A 189 12.53 -17.75 2.44
C HIS A 189 13.58 -16.83 1.80
N SER A 190 14.68 -17.39 1.30
CA SER A 190 15.72 -16.61 0.59
C SER A 190 15.22 -15.99 -0.72
N GLU A 191 14.33 -16.69 -1.44
CA GLU A 191 13.70 -16.19 -2.66
C GLU A 191 12.69 -15.08 -2.35
N VAL A 192 11.92 -15.19 -1.26
CA VAL A 192 11.03 -14.13 -0.78
C VAL A 192 11.85 -12.92 -0.33
N ASP A 193 12.91 -13.09 0.44
CA ASP A 193 13.80 -11.99 0.85
C ASP A 193 14.44 -11.30 -0.37
N ALA A 194 14.88 -12.09 -1.36
CA ALA A 194 15.40 -11.55 -2.60
C ALA A 194 14.31 -10.82 -3.40
N ALA A 195 13.10 -11.37 -3.48
CA ALA A 195 11.96 -10.75 -4.16
C ALA A 195 11.49 -9.48 -3.45
N VAL A 196 11.50 -9.42 -2.12
CA VAL A 196 11.21 -8.22 -1.33
C VAL A 196 12.30 -7.16 -1.53
N LYS A 197 13.56 -7.58 -1.62
CA LYS A 197 14.68 -6.67 -1.96
C LYS A 197 14.63 -6.16 -3.41
N LEU A 198 14.00 -6.91 -4.31
CA LEU A 198 13.85 -6.58 -5.73
C LEU A 198 12.48 -5.94 -6.06
N ALA A 199 11.49 -6.08 -5.18
CA ALA A 199 10.21 -5.41 -5.29
C ALA A 199 10.47 -3.91 -5.17
N PRO A 200 10.06 -3.09 -6.15
CA PRO A 200 10.18 -1.65 -6.03
C PRO A 200 9.48 -1.21 -4.74
N ALA A 201 10.06 -0.27 -4.03
CA ALA A 201 9.50 0.37 -2.82
C ALA A 201 8.05 0.89 -2.96
N ALA A 202 7.45 0.82 -4.16
CA ALA A 202 6.12 1.27 -4.52
C ALA A 202 4.97 0.66 -3.71
N GLU A 203 5.04 -0.59 -3.25
CA GLU A 203 3.91 -1.20 -2.49
C GLU A 203 3.91 -0.83 -1.00
N ALA A 204 5.08 -0.78 -0.36
CA ALA A 204 5.21 -0.24 1.00
C ALA A 204 4.97 1.29 1.03
N GLU A 205 5.34 1.98 -0.05
CA GLU A 205 5.06 3.40 -0.22
C GLU A 205 3.58 3.67 -0.52
N ALA A 206 2.88 2.80 -1.27
CA ALA A 206 1.44 2.91 -1.48
C ALA A 206 0.63 2.87 -0.17
N TYR A 207 1.03 2.04 0.79
CA TYR A 207 0.40 1.97 2.12
C TYR A 207 0.63 3.25 2.94
N ARG A 208 1.88 3.75 2.96
CA ARG A 208 2.23 5.02 3.61
C ARG A 208 1.53 6.21 2.96
N VAL A 209 1.38 6.19 1.63
CA VAL A 209 0.66 7.19 0.84
C VAL A 209 -0.85 7.14 1.16
N ALA A 210 -1.45 5.97 1.36
CA ALA A 210 -2.85 5.85 1.76
C ALA A 210 -3.14 6.39 3.18
N GLU A 211 -2.29 6.10 4.17
CA GLU A 211 -2.40 6.66 5.53
C GLU A 211 -2.21 8.20 5.52
N LEU A 212 -1.18 8.68 4.82
CA LEU A 212 -0.94 10.10 4.63
C LEU A 212 -2.13 10.78 3.91
N SER A 213 -2.83 10.06 3.02
CA SER A 213 -4.04 10.54 2.32
C SER A 213 -5.17 10.85 3.30
N GLN A 214 -5.46 9.92 4.20
CA GLN A 214 -6.52 10.08 5.20
C GLN A 214 -6.20 11.19 6.19
N ARG A 215 -4.94 11.30 6.64
CA ARG A 215 -4.50 12.36 7.56
C ARG A 215 -4.51 13.73 6.89
N ALA A 216 -4.06 13.83 5.65
CA ALA A 216 -4.10 15.07 4.88
C ALA A 216 -5.55 15.53 4.63
N GLU A 217 -6.48 14.59 4.40
CA GLU A 217 -7.91 14.87 4.24
C GLU A 217 -8.58 15.35 5.54
N ALA A 218 -8.29 14.71 6.67
CA ALA A 218 -8.78 15.13 7.98
C ALA A 218 -8.29 16.56 8.31
N LEU A 219 -7.02 16.85 8.03
CA LEU A 219 -6.43 18.18 8.21
C LEU A 219 -7.02 19.23 7.25
N ALA A 220 -7.24 18.87 5.98
CA ALA A 220 -7.86 19.76 5.01
C ALA A 220 -9.32 20.11 5.36
N THR A 221 -10.05 19.17 5.96
CA THR A 221 -11.45 19.37 6.37
C THR A 221 -11.54 20.24 7.63
N GLN A 222 -10.63 20.05 8.60
CA GLN A 222 -10.63 20.80 9.86
C GLN A 222 -10.03 22.21 9.72
N SER A 223 -9.04 22.37 8.84
CA SER A 223 -8.37 23.66 8.58
C SER A 223 -7.81 23.67 7.15
N PRO A 224 -8.63 24.08 6.16
CA PRO A 224 -8.22 24.11 4.76
C PRO A 224 -7.21 25.24 4.55
N THR A 225 -5.93 24.90 4.67
CA THR A 225 -4.82 25.76 4.26
C THR A 225 -4.37 25.35 2.86
N LEU A 226 -3.70 26.27 2.17
CA LEU A 226 -3.08 25.97 0.89
C LEU A 226 -2.17 24.73 0.95
N TYR A 227 -1.43 24.58 2.05
CA TYR A 227 -0.51 23.47 2.27
C TYR A 227 -1.24 22.13 2.46
N THR A 228 -2.27 22.08 3.30
CA THR A 228 -2.99 20.83 3.59
C THR A 228 -3.76 20.33 2.37
N LEU A 229 -4.40 21.23 1.62
CA LEU A 229 -5.08 20.87 0.37
C LEU A 229 -4.10 20.42 -0.73
N SER A 230 -2.95 21.10 -0.88
CA SER A 230 -1.93 20.72 -1.87
C SER A 230 -1.31 19.36 -1.58
N LEU A 231 -1.06 19.06 -0.29
CA LEU A 231 -0.55 17.76 0.13
C LEU A 231 -1.59 16.65 -0.13
N ALA A 232 -2.84 16.87 0.28
CA ALA A 232 -3.93 15.91 0.06
C ALA A 232 -4.15 15.64 -1.44
N ALA A 233 -4.07 16.68 -2.29
CA ALA A 233 -4.24 16.55 -3.73
C ALA A 233 -3.13 15.71 -4.38
N LYS A 234 -1.87 15.93 -3.98
CA LYS A 234 -0.72 15.13 -4.45
C LYS A 234 -0.85 13.66 -4.07
N ILE A 235 -1.28 13.42 -2.83
CA ILE A 235 -1.46 12.05 -2.34
C ILE A 235 -2.62 11.36 -3.08
N ALA A 236 -3.76 12.03 -3.24
CA ALA A 236 -4.88 11.50 -4.02
C ALA A 236 -4.47 11.18 -5.47
N LEU A 237 -3.62 12.03 -6.08
CA LEU A 237 -3.09 11.81 -7.42
C LEU A 237 -2.16 10.59 -7.47
N ALA A 238 -1.27 10.44 -6.49
CA ALA A 238 -0.39 9.26 -6.37
C ALA A 238 -1.17 7.96 -6.18
N CYS A 239 -2.31 8.00 -5.47
CA CYS A 239 -3.24 6.87 -5.33
C CYS A 239 -4.15 6.63 -6.54
N ARG A 240 -3.96 7.34 -7.67
CA ARG A 240 -4.86 7.30 -8.84
C ARG A 240 -6.33 7.61 -8.52
N GLN A 241 -6.60 8.38 -7.46
CA GLN A 241 -7.93 8.85 -7.09
C GLN A 241 -8.24 10.18 -7.81
N TYR A 242 -8.29 10.14 -9.15
CA TYR A 242 -8.27 11.35 -9.98
C TYR A 242 -9.43 12.32 -9.71
N GLU A 243 -10.63 11.85 -9.40
CA GLU A 243 -11.77 12.71 -9.03
C GLU A 243 -11.54 13.47 -7.73
N LYS A 244 -10.95 12.80 -6.75
CA LYS A 244 -10.63 13.40 -5.45
C LYS A 244 -9.49 14.39 -5.60
N ALA A 245 -8.43 14.00 -6.32
CA ALA A 245 -7.29 14.86 -6.64
C ALA A 245 -7.73 16.12 -7.41
N ALA A 246 -8.67 15.99 -8.34
CA ALA A 246 -9.26 17.12 -9.05
C ALA A 246 -9.94 18.10 -8.09
N ARG A 247 -10.90 17.63 -7.27
CA ARG A 247 -11.61 18.49 -6.31
C ARG A 247 -10.67 19.20 -5.33
N LEU A 248 -9.64 18.49 -4.85
CA LEU A 248 -8.66 19.07 -3.93
C LEU A 248 -7.80 20.13 -4.62
N ASN A 249 -7.32 19.87 -5.84
CA ASN A 249 -6.57 20.86 -6.60
C ASN A 249 -7.43 22.06 -7.04
N GLU A 250 -8.73 21.90 -7.32
CA GLU A 250 -9.64 23.03 -7.53
C GLU A 250 -9.69 23.93 -6.30
N GLY A 251 -9.75 23.34 -5.10
CA GLY A 251 -9.65 24.06 -3.83
C GLY A 251 -8.32 24.81 -3.66
N VAL A 252 -7.19 24.17 -4.01
CA VAL A 252 -5.86 24.81 -4.01
C VAL A 252 -5.82 25.99 -4.98
N LEU A 253 -6.32 25.80 -6.20
CA LEU A 253 -6.32 26.82 -7.25
C LEU A 253 -7.15 28.04 -6.84
N ASN A 254 -8.33 27.84 -6.25
CA ASN A 254 -9.17 28.91 -5.73
C ASN A 254 -8.46 29.71 -4.63
N LEU A 255 -7.78 29.04 -3.69
CA LEU A 255 -6.99 29.71 -2.66
C LEU A 255 -5.80 30.49 -3.25
N LEU A 256 -5.07 29.92 -4.20
CA LEU A 256 -3.98 30.60 -4.90
C LEU A 256 -4.46 31.85 -5.64
N ALA A 257 -5.58 31.75 -6.36
CA ALA A 257 -6.15 32.86 -7.12
C ALA A 257 -6.66 34.00 -6.23
N SER A 258 -7.15 33.68 -5.05
CA SER A 258 -7.62 34.68 -4.06
C SER A 258 -6.48 35.39 -3.31
N SER A 259 -5.26 34.85 -3.34
CA SER A 259 -4.11 35.41 -2.63
C SER A 259 -3.27 36.31 -3.52
N SER A 260 -3.13 37.58 -3.12
CA SER A 260 -2.30 38.57 -3.81
C SER A 260 -0.79 38.29 -3.74
N THR A 261 -0.38 37.31 -2.92
CA THR A 261 1.03 36.93 -2.72
C THR A 261 1.43 35.64 -3.44
N SER A 262 0.48 34.98 -4.11
CA SER A 262 0.74 33.73 -4.84
C SER A 262 1.70 33.94 -6.00
N LYS A 263 2.68 33.04 -6.15
CA LYS A 263 3.62 33.09 -7.27
C LYS A 263 2.97 32.44 -8.51
N PRO A 264 3.16 33.00 -9.72
CA PRO A 264 2.64 32.41 -10.96
C PRO A 264 3.05 30.94 -11.18
N ALA A 265 4.21 30.53 -10.66
CA ALA A 265 4.68 29.14 -10.76
C ALA A 265 3.85 28.15 -9.93
N ASP A 266 3.28 28.59 -8.80
CA ASP A 266 2.46 27.71 -7.95
C ASP A 266 1.08 27.48 -8.57
N ILE A 267 0.52 28.52 -9.21
CA ILE A 267 -0.71 28.43 -10.01
C ILE A 267 -0.50 27.48 -11.19
N ALA A 268 0.59 27.66 -11.95
CA ALA A 268 0.92 26.81 -13.09
C ALA A 268 1.06 25.33 -12.69
N ARG A 269 1.71 25.05 -11.55
CA ARG A 269 1.87 23.68 -11.03
C ARG A 269 0.52 23.05 -10.66
N CYS A 270 -0.37 23.82 -10.02
CA CYS A 270 -1.70 23.35 -9.66
C CYS A 270 -2.56 23.07 -10.92
N ILE A 271 -2.49 23.95 -11.92
CA ILE A 271 -3.16 23.75 -13.22
C ILE A 271 -2.63 22.49 -13.92
N ALA A 272 -1.32 22.24 -13.91
CA ALA A 272 -0.75 21.02 -14.49
C ALA A 272 -1.27 19.75 -13.79
N GLN A 273 -1.39 19.77 -12.46
CA GLN A 273 -1.94 18.64 -11.70
C GLN A 273 -3.43 18.42 -11.99
N LEU A 274 -4.21 19.49 -12.14
CA LEU A 274 -5.62 19.41 -12.57
C LEU A 274 -5.75 18.85 -13.99
N ALA A 275 -4.88 19.27 -14.90
CA ALA A 275 -4.87 18.76 -16.27
C ALA A 275 -4.65 17.25 -16.31
N VAL A 276 -3.70 16.71 -15.53
CA VAL A 276 -3.51 15.25 -15.38
C VAL A 276 -4.80 14.58 -14.92
N CYS A 277 -5.48 15.15 -13.91
CA CYS A 277 -6.73 14.59 -13.40
C CYS A 277 -7.84 14.62 -14.48
N TYR A 278 -8.01 15.72 -15.21
CA TYR A 278 -9.06 15.83 -16.23
C TYR A 278 -8.81 14.96 -17.45
N ILE A 279 -7.55 14.76 -17.85
CA ILE A 279 -7.19 13.81 -18.89
C ILE A 279 -7.56 12.39 -18.46
N ALA A 280 -7.16 11.98 -17.26
CA ALA A 280 -7.47 10.64 -16.73
C ALA A 280 -8.98 10.39 -16.54
N LEU A 281 -9.76 11.46 -16.38
CA LEU A 281 -11.23 11.41 -16.24
C LEU A 281 -11.98 11.68 -17.56
N GLU A 282 -11.28 11.80 -18.68
CA GLU A 282 -11.85 12.11 -20.00
C GLU A 282 -12.71 13.40 -20.03
N ARG A 283 -12.39 14.39 -19.20
CA ARG A 283 -13.11 15.66 -19.08
C ARG A 283 -12.50 16.76 -19.97
N THR A 284 -12.49 16.52 -21.27
CA THR A 284 -11.85 17.40 -22.28
C THR A 284 -12.34 18.84 -22.23
N PHE A 285 -13.64 19.08 -22.03
CA PHE A 285 -14.19 20.44 -21.90
C PHE A 285 -13.60 21.22 -20.72
N LEU A 286 -13.43 20.57 -19.56
CA LEU A 286 -12.84 21.22 -18.38
C LEU A 286 -11.33 21.44 -18.56
N LEU A 287 -10.66 20.54 -19.28
CA LEU A 287 -9.26 20.71 -19.65
C LEU A 287 -9.07 21.95 -20.54
N ASP A 288 -9.89 22.12 -21.57
CA ASP A 288 -9.82 23.29 -22.46
C ASP A 288 -10.06 24.60 -21.70
N LEU A 289 -11.08 24.62 -20.83
CA LEU A 289 -11.38 25.76 -19.98
C LEU A 289 -10.20 26.10 -19.04
N LEU A 290 -9.58 25.07 -18.45
CA LEU A 290 -8.46 25.21 -17.53
C LEU A 290 -7.20 25.71 -18.24
N LEU A 291 -6.89 25.18 -19.43
CA LEU A 291 -5.73 25.59 -20.22
C LEU A 291 -5.89 27.03 -20.74
N GLY A 292 -7.12 27.48 -21.02
CA GLY A 292 -7.42 28.86 -21.37
C GLY A 292 -7.15 29.89 -20.25
N GLN A 293 -6.92 29.44 -19.02
CA GLN A 293 -6.55 30.33 -17.89
C GLN A 293 -5.05 30.55 -17.76
N LEU A 294 -4.22 29.85 -18.54
CA LEU A 294 -2.78 30.05 -18.51
C LEU A 294 -2.38 31.33 -19.27
N PRO A 295 -1.44 32.12 -18.74
CA PRO A 295 -0.91 33.26 -19.49
C PRO A 295 -0.24 32.79 -20.80
N ASP A 296 -0.32 33.59 -21.86
CA ASP A 296 0.20 33.25 -23.21
C ASP A 296 1.68 32.83 -23.25
N ASN A 297 2.46 33.15 -22.22
CA ASN A 297 3.88 32.79 -22.09
C ASN A 297 4.15 31.47 -21.34
N GLN A 298 3.12 30.77 -20.87
CA GLN A 298 3.22 29.46 -20.23
C GLN A 298 2.62 28.39 -21.14
N GLN A 299 3.47 27.49 -21.64
CA GLN A 299 3.03 26.31 -22.37
C GLN A 299 3.14 25.10 -21.45
N ILE A 300 2.09 24.30 -21.43
CA ILE A 300 2.10 22.99 -20.81
C ILE A 300 2.33 21.96 -21.91
N LEU A 301 3.43 21.23 -21.80
CA LEU A 301 3.73 20.09 -22.67
C LEU A 301 3.24 18.82 -21.96
N ALA A 302 2.21 18.17 -22.50
CA ALA A 302 1.85 16.83 -22.08
C ALA A 302 2.58 15.83 -22.99
N VAL A 303 3.41 14.96 -22.41
CA VAL A 303 4.15 13.91 -23.11
C VAL A 303 3.60 12.56 -22.65
N PRO A 304 2.96 11.79 -23.53
CA PRO A 304 2.56 10.42 -23.22
C PRO A 304 3.80 9.50 -23.22
N PHE A 305 3.86 8.58 -22.26
CA PHE A 305 4.76 7.44 -22.22
C PHE A 305 4.12 6.19 -22.84
N GLU A 306 4.94 5.21 -23.23
CA GLU A 306 4.52 3.99 -23.94
C GLU A 306 3.62 3.06 -23.10
N ASP A 307 3.57 3.24 -21.78
CA ASP A 307 2.74 2.51 -20.82
C ASP A 307 1.42 3.23 -20.45
N GLY A 308 1.12 4.36 -21.11
CA GLY A 308 -0.07 5.15 -20.84
C GLY A 308 0.08 6.15 -19.70
N GLU A 309 1.28 6.32 -19.13
CA GLU A 309 1.56 7.42 -18.20
C GLU A 309 1.74 8.75 -18.95
N MET A 310 1.42 9.88 -18.30
CA MET A 310 1.51 11.21 -18.91
C MET A 310 2.40 12.10 -18.05
N ALA A 311 3.52 12.59 -18.59
CA ALA A 311 4.29 13.67 -17.99
C ALA A 311 3.73 15.01 -18.45
N VAL A 312 3.47 15.90 -17.51
CA VAL A 312 3.03 17.28 -17.79
C VAL A 312 4.14 18.22 -17.35
N ALA A 313 4.84 18.83 -18.31
CA ALA A 313 5.95 19.74 -18.07
C ALA A 313 5.55 21.18 -18.42
N THR A 314 5.96 22.16 -17.60
CA THR A 314 5.85 23.57 -17.95
C THR A 314 7.04 24.01 -18.80
N THR A 315 6.95 25.13 -19.53
CA THR A 315 8.07 25.70 -20.31
C THR A 315 9.36 25.91 -19.48
N LEU A 316 9.25 26.03 -18.14
CA LEU A 316 10.38 26.12 -17.22
C LEU A 316 11.09 24.78 -17.02
N ASP A 317 10.34 23.67 -16.97
CA ASP A 317 10.86 22.30 -16.79
C ASP A 317 11.43 21.72 -18.09
N VAL A 318 10.87 22.10 -19.25
CA VAL A 318 11.33 21.62 -20.57
C VAL A 318 12.79 22.01 -20.86
N LYS A 319 13.26 23.17 -20.39
CA LYS A 319 14.68 23.57 -20.55
C LYS A 319 15.64 22.67 -19.76
N ARG A 320 15.17 22.11 -18.64
CA ARG A 320 15.93 21.22 -17.76
C ARG A 320 15.91 19.77 -18.27
N LEU A 321 14.72 19.30 -18.67
CA LEU A 321 14.54 17.99 -19.34
C LEU A 321 15.33 17.85 -20.64
N ARG A 322 15.53 18.93 -21.40
CA ARG A 322 16.39 18.93 -22.61
C ARG A 322 17.87 18.69 -22.33
N ALA A 323 18.36 18.91 -21.11
CA ALA A 323 19.75 18.65 -20.77
C ALA A 323 20.01 17.17 -20.42
N ASP A 324 18.97 16.45 -20.01
CA ASP A 324 19.08 15.11 -19.41
C ASP A 324 18.63 13.97 -20.34
N LEU A 325 18.07 14.27 -21.52
CA LEU A 325 17.57 13.27 -22.48
C LEU A 325 18.48 13.06 -23.69
N VAL A 326 18.70 11.80 -24.07
CA VAL A 326 19.48 11.41 -25.25
C VAL A 326 18.70 11.79 -26.52
N PRO A 327 19.34 12.35 -27.58
CA PRO A 327 18.64 12.91 -28.75
C PRO A 327 17.74 11.98 -29.58
N GLY A 328 17.65 10.69 -29.24
CA GLY A 328 16.86 9.68 -29.95
C GLY A 328 15.36 9.71 -29.62
N ASP A 329 14.98 10.02 -28.39
CA ASP A 329 13.61 9.79 -27.90
C ASP A 329 12.60 10.85 -28.38
N LEU A 330 13.09 12.05 -28.74
CA LEU A 330 12.23 13.15 -29.19
C LEU A 330 11.80 13.07 -30.67
N ARG A 331 12.47 12.27 -31.51
CA ARG A 331 12.18 12.25 -32.95
C ARG A 331 10.91 11.45 -33.32
N ARG A 332 10.44 10.55 -32.46
CA ARG A 332 9.21 9.78 -32.72
C ARG A 332 7.92 10.54 -32.36
N ALA A 333 8.00 11.53 -31.47
CA ALA A 333 6.84 12.29 -31.01
C ALA A 333 6.32 13.35 -32.01
N PHE A 334 7.05 13.68 -33.08
CA PHE A 334 6.73 14.81 -33.97
C PHE A 334 6.40 14.43 -35.43
N ALA A 335 6.13 13.17 -35.72
CA ALA A 335 5.69 12.73 -37.05
C ALA A 335 4.17 12.49 -37.09
N LEU A 336 3.38 13.57 -37.06
CA LEU A 336 2.06 13.59 -37.68
C LEU A 336 1.99 14.83 -38.59
N ASP A 337 2.06 14.52 -39.89
CA ASP A 337 2.08 15.42 -41.02
C ASP A 337 0.69 16.00 -41.30
N LYS A 338 0.70 17.17 -41.94
CA LYS A 338 -0.42 18.07 -42.20
C LYS A 338 -1.28 17.60 -43.38
N GLY A 339 -2.60 17.65 -43.20
CA GLY A 339 -3.48 18.35 -44.16
C GLY A 339 -4.23 17.53 -45.23
N ASP A 340 -5.51 17.29 -44.95
CA ASP A 340 -6.71 17.53 -45.78
C ASP A 340 -6.65 17.47 -47.32
N ARG A 341 -7.58 16.69 -47.91
CA ARG A 341 -8.86 17.25 -48.43
C ARG A 341 -9.85 16.20 -48.95
N CYS A 342 -11.11 16.37 -48.55
CA CYS A 342 -12.30 15.81 -49.20
C CYS A 342 -12.56 16.46 -50.56
N SER A 343 -13.04 15.67 -51.53
CA SER A 343 -13.82 16.15 -52.69
C SER A 343 -14.78 15.05 -53.14
N SER A 344 -16.05 15.43 -53.24
CA SER A 344 -17.23 14.67 -53.67
C SER A 344 -17.22 14.23 -55.15
N HIS A 345 -17.79 13.07 -55.49
CA HIS A 345 -19.04 12.91 -56.30
C HIS A 345 -19.29 11.46 -56.77
N SER A 346 -20.54 11.03 -56.56
CA SER A 346 -21.40 10.09 -57.34
C SER A 346 -20.80 8.97 -58.21
N SER A 347 -21.27 7.73 -58.03
CA SER A 347 -22.38 7.11 -58.80
C SER A 347 -22.43 5.57 -58.62
N SER A 348 -23.66 5.02 -58.56
CA SER A 348 -24.17 3.68 -58.93
C SER A 348 -23.37 2.39 -58.63
N ALA A 349 -23.91 1.17 -58.52
CA ALA A 349 -25.18 0.54 -58.22
C ALA A 349 -24.93 -0.99 -58.41
N ARG A 350 -25.62 -1.84 -57.63
CA ARG A 350 -25.98 -3.26 -57.89
C ARG A 350 -25.00 -4.43 -57.64
N HIS A 351 -25.58 -5.41 -56.92
CA HIS A 351 -25.51 -6.89 -56.96
C HIS A 351 -24.15 -7.52 -56.60
N GLY A 352 -24.03 -8.53 -55.73
CA GLY A 352 -24.91 -9.66 -55.42
C GLY A 352 -24.23 -10.94 -55.92
N GLY A 353 -24.13 -11.98 -55.09
CA GLY A 353 -23.83 -13.35 -55.55
C GLY A 353 -22.48 -13.93 -55.12
N ALA A 354 -22.51 -15.23 -54.87
CA ALA A 354 -21.51 -16.04 -54.20
C ALA A 354 -20.66 -16.88 -55.18
N GLU A 355 -19.73 -17.65 -54.59
CA GLU A 355 -19.17 -18.93 -55.04
C GLU A 355 -18.11 -19.01 -56.15
N SER A 356 -16.92 -19.46 -55.69
CA SER A 356 -16.14 -20.60 -56.19
C SER A 356 -15.24 -20.48 -57.43
N SER A 357 -14.04 -21.07 -57.25
CA SER A 357 -13.31 -21.90 -58.21
C SER A 357 -12.51 -21.24 -59.37
N ALA A 358 -11.18 -21.27 -59.14
CA ALA A 358 -10.13 -21.82 -60.03
C ALA A 358 -9.60 -21.05 -61.26
N ARG A 359 -8.28 -20.82 -61.16
CA ARG A 359 -7.18 -20.97 -62.15
C ARG A 359 -7.00 -19.94 -63.29
N HIS A 360 -5.77 -19.40 -63.27
CA HIS A 360 -4.85 -18.97 -64.35
C HIS A 360 -5.46 -18.28 -65.59
N SER A 361 -5.05 -17.05 -65.95
CA SER A 361 -3.79 -16.79 -66.66
C SER A 361 -3.67 -15.30 -67.07
N TRP A 362 -2.51 -14.69 -66.81
CA TRP A 362 -1.74 -13.69 -67.58
C TRP A 362 -2.37 -12.39 -68.18
N LEU A 363 -1.72 -11.27 -67.78
CA LEU A 363 -1.35 -10.02 -68.48
C LEU A 363 -2.39 -9.26 -69.34
N SER A 364 -2.71 -8.02 -68.96
CA SER A 364 -2.07 -6.79 -69.48
C SER A 364 -2.79 -5.53 -69.00
N GLU A 365 -2.01 -4.45 -68.87
CA GLU A 365 -2.37 -3.12 -68.41
C GLU A 365 -3.34 -2.38 -69.33
N ALA A 366 -4.23 -1.59 -68.72
CA ALA A 366 -4.55 -0.21 -69.10
C ALA A 366 -4.99 0.56 -67.85
#